data_AF-A0A524IMG3-F1
#
_entry.id   AF-A0A524IMG3-F1
#
_cell.length_a   1.000
_cell.length_b   1.000
_cell.length_c   1.000
_cell.angle_alpha   90.00
_cell.angle_beta   90.00
_cell.angle_gamma   90.00
#
_symmetry.space_group_name_H-M   'P 1'
#
loop_
_entity.id
_entity.type
_entity.pdbx_description
1 polymer ?
#
loop_
_entity_poly.entity_id
_entity_poly.type
_entity_poly.pdbx_seq_one_letter_code
_entity_poly.pdbx_strand_id
1 'polypeptide(L)'
;MVNERPFVDYYETLHLSQNADAETVERVYRMLAKRYHPDNKTSGDADLFRDVQEAYETLLDPERRAEFDVKYDSNRTMQWKIFEQGAAIGGREEDQRIFHGVLSLLYVARRKNPDSGGLGVIHLEKMLGVPREHLEFPMWYLKKSGWIEILDTGERAITIDGIDKLSTKEMTIADNRLLRRSPGAEGPGAETTEE
;
A
#
# COMPACT_ATOMS: atom_id res chain seq x y z
N MET A 1 30.91 18.08 -13.69
CA MET A 1 29.81 17.73 -12.77
C MET A 1 29.28 16.40 -13.26
N VAL A 2 29.49 15.33 -12.50
CA VAL A 2 29.01 13.99 -12.88
C VAL A 2 27.49 14.01 -12.68
N ASN A 3 26.73 13.90 -13.76
CA ASN A 3 25.29 13.70 -13.71
C ASN A 3 25.04 12.28 -13.17
N GLU A 4 25.07 12.12 -11.84
CA GLU A 4 24.56 10.90 -11.21
C GLU A 4 23.04 10.90 -11.36
N ARG A 5 22.55 10.06 -12.28
CA ARG A 5 21.11 9.76 -12.32
C ARG A 5 20.73 9.10 -10.99
N PRO A 6 19.60 9.50 -10.36
CA PRO A 6 19.11 8.83 -9.16
C PRO A 6 18.92 7.33 -9.45
N PHE A 7 19.09 6.49 -8.43
CA PHE A 7 18.87 5.04 -8.57
C PHE A 7 17.47 4.79 -9.14
N VAL A 8 17.41 4.07 -10.28
CA VAL A 8 16.15 3.69 -10.92
C VAL A 8 15.84 2.25 -10.52
N ASP A 9 14.68 2.06 -9.93
CA ASP A 9 14.19 0.75 -9.52
C ASP A 9 13.60 0.01 -10.73
N TYR A 10 14.37 -0.90 -11.31
CA TYR A 10 13.94 -1.71 -12.46
C TYR A 10 12.81 -2.68 -12.13
N TYR A 11 12.69 -3.13 -10.88
CA TYR A 11 11.59 -3.99 -10.46
C TYR A 11 10.29 -3.19 -10.42
N GLU A 12 10.30 -1.98 -9.85
CA GLU A 12 9.13 -1.10 -9.85
C GLU A 12 8.79 -0.59 -11.26
N THR A 13 9.79 -0.26 -12.10
CA THR A 13 9.57 0.12 -13.51
C THR A 13 8.81 -0.95 -14.29
N LEU A 14 9.15 -2.23 -14.06
CA LEU A 14 8.42 -3.35 -14.65
C LEU A 14 7.22 -3.82 -13.82
N HIS A 15 6.92 -3.22 -12.67
CA HIS A 15 5.89 -3.67 -11.72
C HIS A 15 6.04 -5.14 -11.30
N LEU A 16 7.28 -5.56 -11.05
CA LEU A 16 7.66 -6.92 -10.69
C LEU A 16 8.19 -7.00 -9.26
N SER A 17 8.12 -8.19 -8.69
CA SER A 17 8.87 -8.50 -7.46
C SER A 17 10.31 -8.88 -7.82
N GLN A 18 11.26 -8.62 -6.91
CA GLN A 18 12.63 -9.16 -6.99
C GLN A 18 12.68 -10.69 -7.18
N ASN A 19 11.63 -11.40 -6.74
CA ASN A 19 11.48 -12.85 -6.88
C ASN A 19 10.87 -13.30 -8.23
N ALA A 20 10.60 -12.38 -9.16
CA ALA A 20 10.01 -12.72 -10.46
C ALA A 20 10.98 -13.58 -11.30
N ASP A 21 10.47 -14.65 -11.90
CA ASP A 21 11.23 -15.48 -12.84
C ASP A 21 11.41 -14.77 -14.20
N ALA A 22 12.34 -15.30 -15.01
CA ALA A 22 12.66 -14.72 -16.32
C ALA A 22 11.45 -14.71 -17.27
N GLU A 23 10.60 -15.74 -17.21
CA GLU A 23 9.39 -15.82 -18.01
C GLU A 23 8.41 -14.69 -17.66
N THR A 24 8.22 -14.41 -16.37
CA THR A 24 7.39 -13.31 -15.90
C THR A 24 7.97 -11.96 -16.30
N VAL A 25 9.29 -11.78 -16.21
CA VAL A 25 9.98 -10.58 -16.69
C VAL A 25 9.71 -10.34 -18.18
N GLU A 26 9.86 -11.36 -19.01
CA GLU A 26 9.62 -11.27 -20.46
C GLU A 26 8.15 -11.00 -20.80
N ARG A 27 7.22 -11.68 -20.12
CA ARG A 27 5.78 -11.48 -20.31
C ARG A 27 5.38 -10.05 -20.01
N VAL A 28 5.83 -9.50 -18.88
CA VAL A 28 5.47 -8.15 -18.46
C VAL A 28 6.13 -7.09 -19.34
N TYR A 29 7.40 -7.28 -19.71
CA TYR A 29 8.07 -6.42 -20.69
C TYR A 29 7.28 -6.32 -21.99
N ARG A 30 6.86 -7.44 -22.60
CA ARG A 30 6.08 -7.41 -23.86
C ARG A 30 4.79 -6.60 -23.74
N MET A 31 4.10 -6.71 -22.60
CA MET A 31 2.89 -5.94 -22.34
C MET A 31 3.18 -4.43 -22.25
N LEU A 32 4.22 -4.04 -21.50
CA LEU A 32 4.60 -2.65 -21.29
C LEU A 32 5.20 -2.03 -22.57
N ALA A 33 6.04 -2.77 -23.29
CA ALA A 33 6.61 -2.36 -24.57
C ALA A 33 5.53 -2.02 -25.59
N LYS A 34 4.51 -2.88 -25.77
CA LYS A 34 3.37 -2.61 -26.66
C LYS A 34 2.56 -1.38 -26.22
N ARG A 35 2.46 -1.15 -24.91
CA ARG A 35 1.72 -0.01 -24.34
C ARG A 35 2.45 1.30 -24.58
N TYR A 36 3.75 1.36 -24.30
CA TYR A 36 4.55 2.58 -24.32
C TYR A 36 5.30 2.80 -25.63
N HIS A 37 5.25 1.87 -26.59
CA HIS A 37 5.90 2.02 -27.90
C HIS A 37 5.56 3.38 -28.54
N PRO A 38 6.53 4.13 -29.09
CA PRO A 38 6.30 5.46 -29.67
C PRO A 38 5.26 5.46 -30.81
N ASP A 39 5.11 4.34 -31.52
CA ASP A 39 4.09 4.20 -32.57
C ASP A 39 2.66 4.02 -32.02
N ASN A 40 2.50 3.80 -30.72
CA ASN A 40 1.20 3.71 -30.07
C ASN A 40 0.63 5.11 -29.85
N LYS A 41 -0.36 5.48 -30.68
CA LYS A 41 -0.98 6.82 -30.66
C LYS A 41 -1.77 7.16 -29.39
N THR A 42 -2.07 6.18 -28.53
CA THR A 42 -2.94 6.39 -27.35
C THR A 42 -2.13 6.47 -26.06
N SER A 43 -1.11 5.63 -25.92
CA SER A 43 -0.32 5.50 -24.68
C SER A 43 1.19 5.46 -24.92
N GLY A 44 1.65 5.76 -26.13
CA GLY A 44 3.06 5.80 -26.48
C GLY A 44 3.78 6.90 -25.71
N ASP A 45 4.92 6.53 -25.12
CA ASP A 45 5.79 7.42 -24.35
C ASP A 45 7.22 6.91 -24.54
N ALA A 46 8.03 7.69 -25.27
CA ALA A 46 9.37 7.30 -25.65
C ALA A 46 10.33 7.21 -24.44
N ASP A 47 10.10 8.03 -23.40
CA ASP A 47 10.93 8.01 -22.20
C ASP A 47 10.59 6.77 -21.35
N LEU A 48 9.30 6.51 -21.11
CA LEU A 48 8.87 5.30 -20.40
C LEU A 48 9.26 4.02 -21.16
N PHE A 49 9.18 4.04 -22.49
CA PHE A 49 9.61 2.90 -23.30
C PHE A 49 11.10 2.63 -23.12
N ARG A 50 11.95 3.66 -23.12
CA ARG A 50 13.39 3.53 -22.87
C ARG A 50 13.66 2.96 -21.48
N ASP A 51 12.98 3.47 -20.46
CA ASP A 51 13.20 3.04 -19.08
C ASP A 51 12.74 1.57 -18.88
N VAL A 52 11.62 1.18 -19.49
CA VAL A 52 11.14 -0.21 -19.51
C VAL A 52 12.10 -1.15 -20.27
N GLN A 53 12.68 -0.68 -21.38
CA GLN A 53 13.65 -1.45 -22.14
C GLN A 53 14.95 -1.65 -21.33
N GLU A 54 15.48 -0.60 -20.72
CA GLU A 54 16.70 -0.66 -19.90
C GLU A 54 16.53 -1.59 -18.68
N ALA A 55 15.36 -1.53 -18.03
CA ALA A 55 14.99 -2.43 -16.94
C ALA A 55 14.95 -3.89 -17.41
N TYR A 56 14.29 -4.16 -18.54
CA TYR A 56 14.19 -5.51 -19.10
C TYR A 56 15.57 -6.09 -19.47
N GLU A 57 16.40 -5.33 -20.17
CA GLU A 57 17.75 -5.78 -20.58
C GLU A 57 18.64 -6.11 -19.38
N THR A 58 18.46 -5.41 -18.27
CA THR A 58 19.21 -5.67 -17.03
C THR A 58 18.65 -6.87 -16.27
N LEU A 59 17.33 -7.02 -16.18
CA LEU A 59 16.69 -8.08 -15.39
C LEU A 59 16.59 -9.43 -16.10
N LEU A 60 16.71 -9.46 -17.43
CA LEU A 60 16.75 -10.70 -18.21
C LEU A 60 18.10 -11.41 -18.14
N ASP A 61 19.19 -10.64 -18.13
CA ASP A 61 20.54 -11.17 -18.07
C ASP A 61 20.91 -11.55 -16.62
N PRO A 62 21.26 -12.82 -16.33
CA PRO A 62 21.53 -13.26 -14.96
C PRO A 62 22.70 -12.54 -14.28
N GLU A 63 23.76 -12.20 -15.02
CA GLU A 63 24.93 -11.53 -14.46
C GLU A 63 24.60 -10.06 -14.14
N ARG A 64 23.97 -9.36 -15.10
CA ARG A 64 23.53 -7.97 -14.90
C ARG A 64 22.47 -7.85 -13.82
N ARG A 65 21.56 -8.83 -13.73
CA ARG A 65 20.56 -8.90 -12.66
C ARG A 65 21.20 -9.08 -11.31
N ALA A 66 22.19 -9.97 -11.18
CA ALA A 66 22.91 -10.15 -9.91
C ALA A 66 23.65 -8.87 -9.48
N GLU A 67 24.32 -8.17 -10.41
CA GLU A 67 24.94 -6.87 -10.12
C GLU A 67 23.92 -5.81 -9.72
N PHE A 68 22.77 -5.78 -10.40
CA PHE A 68 21.67 -4.88 -10.07
C PHE A 68 21.07 -5.22 -8.70
N ASP A 69 20.88 -6.50 -8.38
CA ASP A 69 20.38 -6.97 -7.09
C ASP A 69 21.28 -6.52 -5.93
N VAL A 70 22.61 -6.56 -6.09
CA VAL A 70 23.54 -6.03 -5.09
C VAL A 70 23.35 -4.53 -4.87
N LYS A 71 23.18 -3.75 -5.95
CA LYS A 71 22.92 -2.29 -5.87
C LYS A 71 21.53 -2.00 -5.30
N TYR A 72 20.54 -2.79 -5.70
CA TYR A 72 19.15 -2.71 -5.24
C TYR A 72 19.07 -2.99 -3.74
N ASP A 73 19.67 -4.08 -3.26
CA ASP A 73 19.74 -4.40 -1.84
C ASP A 73 20.57 -3.37 -1.07
N SER A 74 21.65 -2.83 -1.64
CA SER A 74 22.44 -1.76 -1.01
C SER A 74 21.65 -0.46 -0.89
N ASN A 75 20.91 -0.07 -1.93
CA ASN A 75 20.06 1.11 -1.91
C ASN A 75 18.87 0.93 -0.96
N ARG A 76 18.25 -0.26 -0.94
CA ARG A 76 17.20 -0.63 0.02
C ARG A 76 17.74 -0.62 1.45
N THR A 77 18.94 -1.13 1.69
CA THR A 77 19.62 -1.06 3.00
C THR A 77 20.00 0.37 3.38
N MET A 78 20.33 1.22 2.42
CA MET A 78 20.65 2.64 2.66
C MET A 78 19.39 3.43 3.02
N GLN A 79 18.29 3.21 2.29
CA GLN A 79 16.95 3.70 2.65
C GLN A 79 16.58 3.19 4.05
N TRP A 80 16.81 1.91 4.32
CA TRP A 80 16.61 1.32 5.64
C TRP A 80 17.46 2.00 6.72
N LYS A 81 18.74 2.34 6.47
CA LYS A 81 19.62 3.04 7.44
C LYS A 81 19.23 4.50 7.66
N ILE A 82 18.72 5.18 6.64
CA ILE A 82 18.11 6.52 6.78
C ILE A 82 16.84 6.42 7.62
N PHE A 83 16.06 5.36 7.41
CA PHE A 83 14.94 5.00 8.27
C PHE A 83 15.35 4.40 9.61
N GLU A 84 16.56 3.91 9.83
CA GLU A 84 17.03 3.37 11.12
C GLU A 84 17.51 4.51 12.02
N GLN A 85 18.20 5.50 11.43
CA GLN A 85 18.43 6.80 12.06
C GLN A 85 17.12 7.58 12.27
N GLY A 86 16.14 7.37 11.38
CA GLY A 86 14.77 7.84 11.51
C GLY A 86 13.90 7.03 12.48
N ALA A 87 14.13 5.73 12.69
CA ALA A 87 13.36 4.80 13.54
C ALA A 87 13.87 4.80 14.98
N ALA A 88 15.08 5.33 15.19
CA ALA A 88 15.46 5.90 16.47
C ALA A 88 14.57 7.11 16.86
N ILE A 89 13.79 7.67 15.93
CA ILE A 89 12.87 8.81 16.12
C ILE A 89 11.39 8.45 15.78
N GLY A 90 11.14 7.47 14.90
CA GLY A 90 9.84 6.91 14.52
C GLY A 90 9.52 5.71 15.39
N GLY A 91 9.32 5.97 16.69
CA GLY A 91 9.12 4.93 17.70
C GLY A 91 7.78 4.19 17.57
N ARG A 92 7.48 3.38 18.59
CA ARG A 92 6.21 2.64 18.81
C ARG A 92 4.93 3.40 18.42
N GLU A 93 4.93 4.73 18.50
CA GLU A 93 3.83 5.60 18.10
C GLU A 93 3.57 5.62 16.58
N GLU A 94 4.61 5.57 15.75
CA GLU A 94 4.49 5.51 14.29
C GLU A 94 3.93 4.15 13.85
N ASP A 95 4.46 3.06 14.40
CA ASP A 95 3.90 1.73 14.21
C ASP A 95 2.42 1.69 14.60
N GLN A 96 2.08 2.28 15.75
CA GLN A 96 0.70 2.33 16.22
C GLN A 96 -0.21 3.16 15.31
N ARG A 97 0.31 4.27 14.75
CA ARG A 97 -0.40 5.07 13.72
C ARG A 97 -0.66 4.24 12.47
N ILE A 98 0.34 3.49 11.99
CA ILE A 98 0.20 2.65 10.79
C ILE A 98 -0.77 1.50 11.05
N PHE A 99 -0.65 0.79 12.19
CA PHE A 99 -1.58 -0.27 12.58
C PHE A 99 -3.02 0.23 12.61
N HIS A 100 -3.23 1.38 13.25
CA HIS A 100 -4.54 2.02 13.34
C HIS A 100 -5.08 2.41 11.96
N GLY A 101 -4.23 2.98 11.09
CA GLY A 101 -4.58 3.36 9.73
C GLY A 101 -5.02 2.16 8.89
N VAL A 102 -4.23 1.08 8.90
CA VAL A 102 -4.54 -0.17 8.19
C VAL A 102 -5.88 -0.73 8.66
N LEU A 103 -6.06 -0.92 9.97
CA LEU A 103 -7.30 -1.49 10.51
C LEU A 103 -8.51 -0.59 10.22
N SER A 104 -8.36 0.73 10.27
CA SER A 104 -9.44 1.68 9.94
C SER A 104 -9.90 1.53 8.49
N LEU A 105 -8.97 1.46 7.54
CA LEU A 105 -9.28 1.30 6.12
C LEU A 105 -9.97 -0.05 5.86
N LEU A 106 -9.46 -1.11 6.45
CA LEU A 106 -10.04 -2.45 6.34
C LEU A 106 -11.43 -2.53 6.98
N TYR A 107 -11.65 -1.85 8.11
CA TYR A 107 -12.96 -1.72 8.74
C TYR A 107 -13.97 -1.02 7.84
N VAL A 108 -13.58 0.10 7.21
CA VAL A 108 -14.45 0.81 6.26
C VAL A 108 -14.79 -0.08 5.06
N ALA A 109 -13.82 -0.84 4.54
CA ALA A 109 -14.04 -1.78 3.44
C ALA A 109 -15.01 -2.90 3.84
N ARG A 110 -14.81 -3.52 5.01
CA ARG A 110 -15.69 -4.57 5.56
C ARG A 110 -17.11 -4.07 5.87
N ARG A 111 -17.26 -2.81 6.31
CA ARG A 111 -18.58 -2.20 6.50
C ARG A 111 -19.37 -2.02 5.22
N LYS A 112 -18.69 -1.74 4.11
CA LYS A 112 -19.33 -1.64 2.80
C LYS A 112 -19.69 -3.03 2.27
N ASN A 113 -18.77 -3.99 2.42
CA ASN A 113 -18.92 -5.36 1.96
C ASN A 113 -18.57 -6.35 3.10
N PRO A 114 -19.56 -6.86 3.85
CA PRO A 114 -19.32 -7.73 5.01
C PRO A 114 -18.58 -9.03 4.68
N ASP A 115 -18.88 -9.65 3.54
CA ASP A 115 -18.34 -10.97 3.20
C ASP A 115 -16.96 -10.89 2.52
N SER A 116 -16.67 -9.82 1.78
CA SER A 116 -15.48 -9.70 0.92
C SER A 116 -14.79 -8.33 0.98
N GLY A 117 -14.90 -7.61 2.10
CA GLY A 117 -14.34 -6.26 2.26
C GLY A 117 -12.83 -6.22 2.49
N GLY A 118 -12.06 -6.86 1.62
CA GLY A 118 -10.60 -6.84 1.64
C GLY A 118 -9.99 -5.65 0.89
N LEU A 119 -8.75 -5.28 1.23
CA LEU A 119 -7.94 -4.34 0.46
C LEU A 119 -6.55 -4.93 0.13
N GLY A 120 -6.05 -4.64 -1.07
CA GLY A 120 -4.68 -4.98 -1.48
C GLY A 120 -3.63 -4.01 -0.92
N VAL A 121 -2.37 -4.47 -0.82
CA VAL A 121 -1.24 -3.68 -0.27
C VAL A 121 -1.04 -2.37 -1.02
N ILE A 122 -1.03 -2.41 -2.35
CA ILE A 122 -0.81 -1.23 -3.19
C ILE A 122 -1.88 -0.17 -2.94
N HIS A 123 -3.12 -0.59 -2.66
CA HIS A 123 -4.19 0.33 -2.33
C HIS A 123 -4.00 0.93 -0.93
N LEU A 124 -3.61 0.11 0.05
CA LEU A 124 -3.33 0.56 1.42
C LEU A 124 -2.16 1.55 1.46
N GLU A 125 -1.09 1.29 0.71
CA GLU A 125 0.05 2.18 0.53
C GLU A 125 -0.38 3.57 0.05
N LYS A 126 -1.15 3.61 -1.05
CA LYS A 126 -1.68 4.86 -1.62
C LYS A 126 -2.60 5.62 -0.67
N MET A 127 -3.45 4.90 0.06
CA MET A 127 -4.42 5.51 0.98
C MET A 127 -3.78 6.02 2.26
N LEU A 128 -2.72 5.37 2.74
CA LEU A 128 -1.99 5.77 3.96
C LEU A 128 -0.90 6.79 3.65
N GLY A 129 -0.44 6.90 2.40
CA GLY A 129 0.70 7.74 2.04
C GLY A 129 2.01 7.26 2.66
N VAL A 130 2.08 5.95 2.94
CA VAL A 130 3.20 5.29 3.64
C VAL A 130 3.84 4.34 2.65
N PRO A 131 5.17 4.37 2.44
CA PRO A 131 5.83 3.48 1.48
C PRO A 131 5.60 2.00 1.82
N ARG A 132 5.57 1.14 0.80
CA ARG A 132 5.34 -0.31 0.95
C ARG A 132 6.23 -0.97 2.02
N GLU A 133 7.49 -0.56 2.12
CA GLU A 133 8.46 -1.09 3.09
C GLU A 133 8.00 -0.92 4.54
N HIS A 134 7.38 0.22 4.86
CA HIS A 134 6.82 0.49 6.19
C HIS A 134 5.58 -0.33 6.50
N LEU A 135 4.94 -0.93 5.50
CA LEU A 135 3.79 -1.81 5.70
C LEU A 135 4.23 -3.26 5.94
N GLU A 136 5.48 -3.64 5.69
CA GLU A 136 5.91 -5.04 5.83
C GLU A 136 5.74 -5.56 7.26
N PHE A 137 6.30 -4.85 8.24
CA PHE A 137 6.17 -5.20 9.65
C PHE A 137 4.71 -5.12 10.16
N PRO A 138 3.96 -4.01 9.94
CA PRO A 138 2.53 -3.96 10.24
C PRO A 138 1.71 -5.10 9.66
N MET A 139 1.90 -5.43 8.38
CA MET A 139 1.15 -6.52 7.75
C MET A 139 1.50 -7.87 8.36
N TRP A 140 2.78 -8.10 8.66
CA TRP A 140 3.22 -9.30 9.35
C TRP A 140 2.62 -9.39 10.76
N TYR A 141 2.71 -8.32 11.56
CA TYR A 141 2.23 -8.28 12.94
C TYR A 141 0.72 -8.48 13.01
N LEU A 142 -0.05 -7.69 12.26
CA LEU A 142 -1.51 -7.74 12.24
C LEU A 142 -2.03 -9.11 11.79
N LYS A 143 -1.33 -9.76 10.83
CA LYS A 143 -1.66 -11.11 10.38
C LYS A 143 -1.36 -12.13 11.49
N LYS A 144 -0.19 -12.04 12.12
CA LYS A 144 0.21 -12.98 13.18
C LYS A 144 -0.57 -12.82 14.47
N SER A 145 -1.08 -11.63 14.75
CA SER A 145 -1.99 -11.36 15.87
C SER A 145 -3.43 -11.80 15.59
N GLY A 146 -3.76 -12.18 14.35
CA GLY A 146 -5.11 -12.57 13.95
C GLY A 146 -6.08 -11.41 13.73
N TRP A 147 -5.59 -10.16 13.66
CA TRP A 147 -6.44 -8.97 13.49
C TRP A 147 -6.82 -8.72 12.03
N ILE A 148 -6.04 -9.29 11.12
CA ILE A 148 -6.37 -9.34 9.70
C ILE A 148 -6.19 -10.77 9.17
N GLU A 149 -6.95 -11.08 8.13
CA GLU A 149 -6.85 -12.32 7.38
C GLU A 149 -6.56 -12.02 5.90
N ILE A 150 -6.04 -13.01 5.19
CA ILE A 150 -5.85 -12.94 3.73
C ILE A 150 -7.00 -13.73 3.11
N LEU A 151 -7.78 -13.07 2.25
CA LEU A 151 -8.86 -13.67 1.47
C LEU A 151 -8.29 -14.47 0.30
N ASP A 152 -9.13 -15.29 -0.33
CA ASP A 152 -8.76 -16.08 -1.52
C ASP A 152 -8.29 -15.21 -2.70
N THR A 153 -8.71 -13.95 -2.73
CA THR A 153 -8.29 -12.95 -3.72
C THR A 153 -6.87 -12.42 -3.48
N GLY A 154 -6.25 -12.74 -2.34
CA GLY A 154 -4.97 -12.18 -1.89
C GLY A 154 -5.09 -10.83 -1.16
N GLU A 155 -6.31 -10.29 -1.09
CA GLU A 155 -6.65 -9.07 -0.34
C GLU A 155 -6.78 -9.33 1.15
N ARG A 156 -6.67 -8.28 1.95
CA ARG A 156 -6.56 -8.40 3.41
C ARG A 156 -7.82 -7.85 3.99
N ALA A 157 -8.48 -8.61 4.85
CA ALA A 157 -9.70 -8.19 5.51
C ALA A 157 -9.49 -8.12 7.01
N ILE A 158 -10.18 -7.19 7.68
CA ILE A 158 -10.18 -7.15 9.14
C ILE A 158 -11.03 -8.29 9.70
N THR A 159 -10.57 -8.89 10.79
CA THR A 159 -11.29 -9.92 11.56
C THR A 159 -12.08 -9.28 12.69
N ILE A 160 -12.89 -10.07 13.41
CA ILE A 160 -13.61 -9.60 14.59
C ILE A 160 -12.62 -9.10 15.65
N ASP A 161 -11.56 -9.85 15.93
CA ASP A 161 -10.52 -9.46 16.90
C ASP A 161 -9.85 -8.13 16.52
N GLY A 162 -9.65 -7.89 15.21
CA GLY A 162 -9.12 -6.62 14.72
C GLY A 162 -10.07 -5.45 14.94
N ILE A 163 -11.38 -5.67 14.77
CA ILE A 163 -12.41 -4.66 15.04
C ILE A 163 -12.47 -4.33 16.54
N ASP A 164 -12.44 -5.35 17.39
CA ASP A 164 -12.44 -5.17 18.85
C ASP A 164 -11.22 -4.36 19.30
N LYS A 165 -10.06 -4.61 18.69
CA LYS A 165 -8.85 -3.82 18.94
C LYS A 165 -8.97 -2.38 18.47
N LEU A 166 -9.58 -2.12 17.31
CA LEU A 166 -9.87 -0.76 16.83
C LEU A 166 -10.83 -0.01 17.78
N SER A 167 -11.78 -0.73 18.39
CA SER A 167 -12.77 -0.14 19.31
C SER A 167 -12.21 0.21 20.70
N THR A 168 -11.02 -0.30 21.04
CA THR A 168 -10.38 -0.04 22.33
C THR A 168 -9.86 1.41 22.36
N LYS A 169 -10.05 2.12 23.49
CA LYS A 169 -9.68 3.54 23.67
C LYS A 169 -8.23 3.90 23.29
N GLU A 170 -7.31 2.94 23.26
CA GLU A 170 -5.90 3.11 22.85
C GLU A 170 -5.72 3.38 21.34
N MET A 171 -6.73 3.11 20.53
CA MET A 171 -6.73 3.23 19.07
C MET A 171 -7.98 3.97 18.58
N THR A 172 -8.50 4.89 19.38
CA THR A 172 -9.68 5.66 18.97
C THR A 172 -9.31 6.68 17.91
N ILE A 173 -9.98 6.56 16.76
CA ILE A 173 -10.08 7.57 15.71
C ILE A 173 -10.22 8.94 16.39
N ALA A 174 -9.21 9.80 16.23
CA ALA A 174 -9.36 11.20 16.58
C ALA A 174 -10.62 11.72 15.89
N ASP A 175 -11.59 12.12 16.70
CA ASP A 175 -12.89 12.70 16.35
C ASP A 175 -12.85 13.57 15.09
N ASN A 176 -13.01 12.96 13.91
CA ASN A 176 -13.21 13.71 12.68
C ASN A 176 -14.38 13.16 11.87
N ARG A 177 -15.56 13.69 12.26
CA ARG A 177 -16.54 14.29 11.35
C ARG A 177 -17.26 13.38 10.35
N LEU A 178 -17.65 12.17 10.73
CA LEU A 178 -18.70 11.44 9.99
C LEU A 178 -20.03 11.34 10.72
N LEU A 179 -20.18 11.96 11.89
CA LEU A 179 -21.46 12.05 12.59
C LEU A 179 -21.68 13.47 13.14
N ARG A 180 -22.08 14.42 12.27
CA ARG A 180 -23.04 15.45 12.71
C ARG A 180 -24.40 15.05 12.18
N ARG A 181 -25.14 14.30 13.00
CA ARG A 181 -26.60 14.38 12.97
C ARG A 181 -26.94 15.78 13.47
N SER A 182 -27.60 16.60 12.64
CA SER A 182 -28.12 17.89 13.11
C SER A 182 -29.05 17.65 14.31
N PRO A 183 -28.87 18.34 15.45
CA PRO A 183 -29.89 18.39 16.48
C PRO A 183 -30.95 19.39 16.01
N GLY A 184 -32.09 18.90 15.54
CA GLY A 184 -33.15 19.78 15.04
C GLY A 184 -34.25 19.06 14.31
N ALA A 185 -34.96 18.17 14.99
CA ALA A 185 -36.33 17.77 14.65
C ALA A 185 -37.02 17.14 15.88
N GLU A 186 -37.01 17.85 17.00
CA GLU A 186 -38.10 17.71 17.98
C GLU A 186 -39.19 18.68 17.54
N GLY A 187 -40.19 18.15 16.85
CA GLY A 187 -41.47 18.81 16.64
C GLY A 187 -42.40 18.47 17.82
N PRO A 188 -43.18 19.43 18.34
CA PRO A 188 -43.74 19.38 19.68
C PRO A 188 -44.98 18.48 19.77
N GLY A 189 -45.15 17.89 20.96
CA GLY A 189 -46.35 17.15 21.35
C GLY A 189 -47.59 18.03 21.29
N ALA A 190 -48.65 17.48 20.68
CA ALA A 190 -50.00 17.99 20.83
C ALA A 190 -50.61 17.36 22.10
N GLU A 191 -50.70 18.17 23.15
CA GLU A 191 -51.68 18.00 24.22
C GLU A 191 -53.09 18.10 23.60
N THR A 192 -53.92 17.09 23.83
CA THR A 192 -55.38 17.23 23.76
C THR A 192 -55.92 16.96 25.16
N THR A 193 -56.32 18.04 25.80
CA THR A 193 -56.99 18.11 27.10
C THR A 193 -58.41 17.55 27.01
N GLU A 194 -58.79 16.78 28.02
CA GLU A 194 -60.17 16.41 28.35
C GLU A 194 -60.96 17.64 28.79
N GLU A 195 -62.13 17.90 28.19
CA GLU A 195 -63.40 18.26 28.86
C GLU A 195 -64.59 18.06 27.92
#